data_AF-A0A1H3WX73-F1
#
_entry.id   AF-A0A1H3WX73-F1
#
_cell.length_a   1.000
_cell.length_b   1.000
_cell.length_c   1.000
_cell.angle_alpha   90.00
_cell.angle_beta   90.00
_cell.angle_gamma   90.00
#
_symmetry.space_group_name_H-M   'P 1'
#
loop_
_entity.id
_entity.type
_entity.pdbx_description
1 polymer ?
#
loop_
_entity_poly.entity_id
_entity_poly.type
_entity_poly.pdbx_seq_one_letter_code
_entity_poly.pdbx_strand_id
1 'polypeptide(L)'
;MMESHPFLNPKLSGKRFEDHSIPVELLEDFKIYQELLLKVAKHVYYETHDKHKVPKGFGEGISLKLSNISEGSSIANLILVASSFLIGELDTYPIFEEARQRIILTINDADQNGELKERFPAKYLEYFNKIGKRLRDDESITFQSPNLQSTATLTKLNRKKLVLAVPGATSVSAETTVRGKISAFDKAEKKCTIITNDKLKIALNIDSESSQTLLEAFNGFENNRKVEIKGIGLFNEQDKLECIDVEAVTLLDPLDVPDRLDEFLGFQKGWFDGEGEEFNRNDIAWLSDSFREYFNTETYLPYTFPTPQGDVQFEWKNGPHDLTAYVNLKTKTAQLYYNNMHDDALDWDRGIDLGSEDGWGQLQKEITRYFNILT
;
A
#
# COMPACT_ATOMS: atom_id res chain seq x y z
N MET A 1 35.69 -20.38 -6.30
CA MET A 1 35.64 -18.96 -6.70
C MET A 1 34.18 -18.61 -7.01
N MET A 2 33.73 -17.39 -6.72
CA MET A 2 32.40 -16.92 -7.09
C MET A 2 32.52 -15.99 -8.28
N GLU A 3 31.59 -16.11 -9.22
CA GLU A 3 31.42 -15.20 -10.35
C GLU A 3 30.20 -14.33 -10.11
N SER A 4 30.19 -13.14 -10.72
CA SER A 4 29.15 -12.15 -10.56
C SER A 4 28.83 -11.54 -11.92
N HIS A 5 27.56 -11.61 -12.31
CA HIS A 5 27.07 -11.14 -13.61
C HIS A 5 25.91 -10.17 -13.43
N PRO A 6 25.87 -9.02 -14.13
CA PRO A 6 24.69 -8.16 -14.17
C PRO A 6 23.46 -8.95 -14.62
N PHE A 7 22.36 -8.87 -13.89
CA PHE A 7 21.25 -9.81 -14.08
C PHE A 7 19.89 -9.16 -14.23
N LEU A 8 19.52 -8.24 -13.35
CA LEU A 8 18.18 -7.64 -13.36
C LEU A 8 18.24 -6.22 -12.78
N ASN A 9 17.51 -5.30 -13.38
CA ASN A 9 17.43 -3.91 -12.93
C ASN A 9 15.96 -3.52 -12.69
N PRO A 10 15.33 -3.96 -11.59
CA PRO A 10 13.97 -3.53 -11.27
C PRO A 10 13.95 -2.02 -11.00
N LYS A 11 13.16 -1.28 -11.77
CA LYS A 11 12.87 0.13 -11.54
C LYS A 11 11.57 0.26 -10.76
N LEU A 12 11.61 0.79 -9.55
CA LEU A 12 10.42 1.05 -8.75
C LEU A 12 9.91 2.46 -9.05
N SER A 13 8.62 2.60 -9.37
CA SER A 13 8.01 3.90 -9.72
C SER A 13 6.77 4.16 -8.87
N GLY A 14 6.53 5.44 -8.53
CA GLY A 14 5.48 5.89 -7.60
C GLY A 14 6.04 6.86 -6.55
N LYS A 15 5.16 7.52 -5.78
CA LYS A 15 5.53 8.64 -4.89
C LYS A 15 6.63 8.29 -3.88
N ARG A 16 6.60 7.08 -3.32
CA ARG A 16 7.61 6.60 -2.34
C ARG A 16 9.04 6.47 -2.88
N PHE A 17 9.22 6.52 -4.20
CA PHE A 17 10.52 6.29 -4.85
C PHE A 17 11.11 7.55 -5.49
N GLU A 18 10.45 8.71 -5.30
CA GLU A 18 10.87 9.99 -5.88
C GLU A 18 12.15 10.53 -5.24
N ASP A 19 12.40 10.19 -3.97
CA ASP A 19 13.62 10.53 -3.23
C ASP A 19 14.82 9.61 -3.55
N HIS A 20 14.69 8.76 -4.57
CA HIS A 20 15.69 7.76 -4.98
C HIS A 20 16.01 6.71 -3.91
N SER A 21 15.09 6.47 -2.97
CA SER A 21 15.22 5.42 -1.95
C SER A 21 14.29 4.21 -2.22
N ILE A 22 14.62 3.04 -1.67
CA ILE A 22 13.76 1.86 -1.68
C ILE A 22 13.40 1.54 -0.23
N PRO A 23 12.11 1.56 0.15
CA PRO A 23 11.66 1.09 1.46
C PRO A 23 12.14 -0.34 1.72
N VAL A 24 12.68 -0.59 2.90
CA VAL A 24 13.35 -1.86 3.25
C VAL A 24 12.40 -3.04 3.14
N GLU A 25 11.12 -2.85 3.43
CA GLU A 25 10.07 -3.85 3.32
C GLU A 25 9.89 -4.39 1.89
N LEU A 26 10.23 -3.59 0.86
CA LEU A 26 10.14 -4.02 -0.54
C LEU A 26 11.34 -4.86 -0.98
N LEU A 27 12.41 -4.92 -0.19
CA LEU A 27 13.52 -5.86 -0.45
C LEU A 27 13.07 -7.33 -0.28
N GLU A 28 11.98 -7.59 0.45
CA GLU A 28 11.34 -8.91 0.52
C GLU A 28 10.95 -9.41 -0.88
N ASP A 29 10.48 -8.52 -1.77
CA ASP A 29 10.09 -8.90 -3.13
C ASP A 29 11.26 -9.49 -3.92
N PHE A 30 12.48 -8.97 -3.74
CA PHE A 30 13.68 -9.48 -4.43
C PHE A 30 14.12 -10.85 -3.88
N LYS A 31 13.93 -11.09 -2.58
CA LYS A 31 14.15 -12.42 -1.99
C LYS A 31 13.18 -13.43 -2.61
N ILE A 32 11.91 -13.08 -2.69
CA ILE A 32 10.87 -13.98 -3.26
C ILE A 32 11.08 -14.17 -4.77
N TYR A 33 11.51 -13.12 -5.47
CA TYR A 33 11.91 -13.21 -6.88
C TYR A 33 13.08 -14.20 -7.07
N GLN A 34 14.09 -14.19 -6.21
CA GLN A 34 15.17 -15.18 -6.27
C GLN A 34 14.65 -16.62 -6.10
N GLU A 35 13.72 -16.83 -5.16
CA GLU A 35 13.09 -18.13 -4.98
C GLU A 35 12.32 -18.56 -6.24
N LEU A 36 11.53 -17.66 -6.83
CA LEU A 36 10.82 -17.89 -8.07
C LEU A 36 11.79 -18.23 -9.21
N LEU A 37 12.85 -17.43 -9.38
CA LEU A 37 13.89 -17.64 -10.38
C LEU A 37 14.49 -19.04 -10.27
N LEU A 38 14.80 -19.51 -9.05
CA LEU A 38 15.32 -20.86 -8.83
C LEU A 38 14.31 -21.94 -9.22
N LYS A 39 13.01 -21.73 -8.98
CA LYS A 39 11.95 -22.68 -9.38
C LYS A 39 11.79 -22.76 -10.90
N VAL A 40 11.81 -21.61 -11.57
CA VAL A 40 11.71 -21.52 -13.02
C VAL A 40 12.96 -22.08 -13.68
N ALA A 41 14.16 -21.78 -13.17
CA ALA A 41 15.42 -22.33 -13.67
C ALA A 41 15.47 -23.85 -13.58
N LYS A 42 14.98 -24.44 -12.48
CA LYS A 42 14.85 -25.90 -12.38
C LYS A 42 13.90 -26.48 -13.43
N HIS A 43 12.81 -25.77 -13.73
CA HIS A 43 11.86 -26.20 -14.75
C HIS A 43 12.46 -26.11 -16.16
N VAL A 44 13.13 -25.02 -16.49
CA VAL A 44 13.89 -24.86 -17.74
C VAL A 44 14.94 -25.96 -17.88
N TYR A 45 15.64 -26.32 -16.80
CA TYR A 45 16.59 -27.43 -16.82
C TYR A 45 15.93 -28.77 -17.19
N TYR A 46 14.74 -29.06 -16.63
CA TYR A 46 14.01 -30.28 -16.94
C TYR A 46 13.62 -30.37 -18.41
N GLU A 47 13.12 -29.28 -18.97
CA GLU A 47 12.72 -29.23 -20.39
C GLU A 47 13.91 -29.35 -21.33
N THR A 48 14.99 -28.62 -21.06
CA THR A 48 16.16 -28.55 -21.94
C THR A 48 17.01 -29.82 -21.93
N HIS A 49 17.00 -30.58 -20.84
CA HIS A 49 17.84 -31.76 -20.66
C HIS A 49 17.05 -33.07 -20.63
N ASP A 50 15.73 -33.05 -20.84
CA ASP A 50 14.82 -34.20 -20.71
C ASP A 50 15.05 -34.99 -19.41
N LYS A 51 15.19 -34.24 -18.30
CA LYS A 51 15.54 -34.79 -16.98
C LYS A 51 14.43 -34.52 -15.99
N HIS A 52 14.20 -35.48 -15.09
CA HIS A 52 13.29 -35.30 -13.96
C HIS A 52 13.96 -34.74 -12.70
N LYS A 53 15.28 -34.51 -12.73
CA LYS A 53 16.06 -34.05 -11.57
C LYS A 53 17.22 -33.14 -11.99
N VAL A 54 17.46 -32.10 -11.20
CA VAL A 54 18.61 -31.21 -11.33
C VAL A 54 19.84 -31.79 -10.63
N PRO A 55 21.06 -31.41 -11.03
CA PRO A 55 22.29 -31.79 -10.33
C PRO A 55 22.25 -31.45 -8.84
N LYS A 56 22.98 -32.22 -8.01
CA LYS A 56 23.16 -31.88 -6.60
C LYS A 56 23.82 -30.50 -6.52
N GLY A 57 23.28 -29.62 -5.69
CA GLY A 57 23.79 -28.26 -5.56
C GLY A 57 23.37 -27.29 -6.67
N PHE A 58 22.43 -27.63 -7.55
CA PHE A 58 21.99 -26.76 -8.65
C PHE A 58 21.62 -25.32 -8.25
N GLY A 59 21.05 -25.14 -7.04
CA GLY A 59 20.77 -23.81 -6.48
C GLY A 59 21.71 -23.41 -5.34
N GLU A 60 22.64 -24.29 -4.94
CA GLU A 60 23.55 -24.03 -3.83
C GLU A 60 24.66 -23.09 -4.29
N GLY A 61 24.74 -21.92 -3.65
CA GLY A 61 25.70 -20.89 -4.03
C GLY A 61 25.22 -19.95 -5.13
N ILE A 62 23.94 -19.99 -5.50
CA ILE A 62 23.29 -18.97 -6.34
C ILE A 62 22.58 -17.95 -5.45
N SER A 63 22.87 -16.68 -5.66
CA SER A 63 22.24 -15.56 -4.95
C SER A 63 22.10 -14.37 -5.89
N LEU A 64 20.94 -13.73 -5.85
CA LEU A 64 20.81 -12.35 -6.29
C LEU A 64 21.37 -11.45 -5.18
N LYS A 65 22.17 -10.46 -5.56
CA LYS A 65 22.66 -9.43 -4.64
C LYS A 65 22.34 -8.06 -5.20
N LEU A 66 21.82 -7.18 -4.35
CA LEU A 66 21.70 -5.76 -4.65
C LEU A 66 23.09 -5.15 -4.61
N SER A 67 23.62 -4.74 -5.77
CA SER A 67 24.95 -4.16 -5.89
C SER A 67 24.96 -2.66 -5.63
N ASN A 68 23.91 -1.95 -6.08
CA ASN A 68 23.69 -0.53 -5.81
C ASN A 68 22.23 -0.15 -6.13
N ILE A 69 21.85 1.05 -5.73
CA ILE A 69 20.62 1.73 -6.15
C ILE A 69 21.06 2.93 -6.99
N SER A 70 20.57 3.04 -8.22
CA SER A 70 20.91 4.14 -9.14
C SER A 70 19.84 5.24 -9.15
N GLU A 71 20.24 6.46 -9.53
CA GLU A 71 19.33 7.61 -9.71
C GLU A 71 18.27 7.35 -10.79
N GLY A 72 17.11 7.98 -10.63
CA GLY A 72 15.85 7.63 -11.32
C GLY A 72 15.04 6.68 -10.45
N SER A 73 13.70 6.76 -10.53
CA SER A 73 12.75 6.08 -9.62
C SER A 73 13.29 4.69 -9.23
N SER A 74 13.64 4.59 -7.96
CA SER A 74 14.74 3.79 -7.41
C SER A 74 15.09 2.49 -8.15
N ILE A 75 16.14 2.53 -8.99
CA ILE A 75 16.56 1.37 -9.79
C ILE A 75 17.47 0.47 -8.95
N ALA A 76 16.98 -0.73 -8.63
CA ALA A 76 17.73 -1.76 -7.92
C ALA A 76 18.63 -2.54 -8.88
N ASN A 77 19.95 -2.39 -8.80
CA ASN A 77 20.85 -3.17 -9.64
C ASN A 77 21.15 -4.52 -8.98
N LEU A 78 20.59 -5.60 -9.53
CA LEU A 78 20.79 -6.96 -9.04
C LEU A 78 21.82 -7.70 -9.91
N ILE A 79 22.83 -8.25 -9.23
CA ILE A 79 23.82 -9.16 -9.82
C ILE A 79 23.51 -10.60 -9.44
N LEU A 80 23.66 -11.52 -10.38
CA LEU A 80 23.64 -12.96 -10.13
C LEU A 80 25.03 -13.39 -9.69
N VAL A 81 25.14 -13.85 -8.44
CA VAL A 81 26.36 -14.43 -7.89
C VAL A 81 26.20 -15.93 -7.86
N ALA A 82 27.11 -16.65 -8.52
CA ALA A 82 27.14 -18.11 -8.51
C ALA A 82 28.56 -18.64 -8.40
N SER A 83 28.73 -19.89 -7.97
CA SER A 83 30.05 -20.52 -7.95
C SER A 83 30.54 -20.80 -9.37
N SER A 84 31.85 -20.68 -9.62
CA SER A 84 32.45 -20.97 -10.94
C SER A 84 32.22 -22.41 -11.41
N PHE A 85 32.01 -23.35 -10.49
CA PHE A 85 31.63 -24.73 -10.84
C PHE A 85 30.23 -24.76 -11.48
N LEU A 86 29.26 -24.02 -10.92
CA LEU A 86 27.91 -23.96 -11.48
C LEU A 86 27.86 -23.25 -12.83
N ILE A 87 28.57 -22.14 -12.97
CA ILE A 87 28.56 -21.38 -14.23
C ILE A 87 29.44 -22.06 -15.29
N GLY A 88 30.64 -22.52 -14.92
CA GLY A 88 31.60 -23.10 -15.87
C GLY A 88 31.33 -24.56 -16.21
N GLU A 89 31.30 -25.45 -15.22
CA GLU A 89 31.21 -26.90 -15.47
C GLU A 89 29.79 -27.38 -15.73
N LEU A 90 28.79 -26.82 -15.05
CA LEU A 90 27.38 -27.17 -15.26
C LEU A 90 26.65 -26.28 -16.27
N ASP A 91 27.33 -25.25 -16.81
CA ASP A 91 26.79 -24.29 -17.78
C ASP A 91 25.38 -23.78 -17.41
N THR A 92 25.20 -23.41 -16.13
CA THR A 92 23.86 -23.06 -15.62
C THR A 92 23.42 -21.65 -15.98
N TYR A 93 24.34 -20.77 -16.39
CA TYR A 93 24.02 -19.36 -16.64
C TYR A 93 22.93 -19.15 -17.72
N PRO A 94 22.98 -19.81 -18.90
CA PRO A 94 21.91 -19.71 -19.91
C PRO A 94 20.53 -20.14 -19.38
N ILE A 95 20.49 -21.13 -18.46
CA ILE A 95 19.24 -21.59 -17.84
C ILE A 95 18.64 -20.50 -16.94
N PHE A 96 19.47 -19.74 -16.23
CA PHE A 96 19.01 -18.61 -15.41
C PHE A 96 18.58 -17.41 -16.26
N GLU A 97 19.28 -17.12 -17.36
CA GLU A 97 18.88 -16.08 -18.32
C GLU A 97 17.50 -16.40 -18.93
N GLU A 98 17.29 -17.65 -19.37
CA GLU A 98 16.01 -18.12 -19.90
C GLU A 98 14.90 -18.07 -18.83
N ALA A 99 15.21 -18.48 -17.59
CA ALA A 99 14.26 -18.40 -16.49
C ALA A 99 13.81 -16.96 -16.20
N ARG A 100 14.76 -16.02 -16.16
CA ARG A 100 14.47 -14.59 -16.02
C ARG A 100 13.61 -14.08 -17.18
N GLN A 101 13.96 -14.46 -18.41
CA GLN A 101 13.21 -14.07 -19.60
C GLN A 101 11.76 -14.56 -19.54
N ARG A 102 11.53 -15.82 -19.16
CA ARG A 102 10.17 -16.36 -18.98
C ARG A 102 9.38 -15.60 -17.93
N ILE A 103 9.97 -15.25 -16.79
CA ILE A 103 9.31 -14.45 -15.75
C ILE A 103 8.89 -13.08 -16.30
N ILE A 104 9.81 -12.34 -16.94
CA ILE A 104 9.53 -11.01 -17.52
C ILE A 104 8.42 -11.10 -18.57
N LEU A 105 8.53 -12.08 -19.48
CA LEU A 105 7.55 -12.31 -20.52
C LEU A 105 6.17 -12.68 -19.96
N THR A 106 6.10 -13.44 -18.87
CA THR A 106 4.83 -13.76 -18.20
C THR A 106 4.17 -12.53 -17.57
N ILE A 107 4.95 -11.62 -16.96
CA ILE A 107 4.42 -10.34 -16.46
C ILE A 107 3.85 -9.51 -17.62
N ASN A 108 4.57 -9.45 -18.75
CA ASN A 108 4.13 -8.71 -19.92
C ASN A 108 2.83 -9.26 -20.54
N ASP A 109 2.64 -10.59 -20.56
CA ASP A 109 1.37 -11.18 -21.05
C ASP A 109 0.17 -10.72 -20.20
N ALA A 110 0.33 -10.64 -18.88
CA ALA A 110 -0.73 -10.20 -17.98
C ALA A 110 -1.09 -8.72 -18.16
N ASP A 111 -0.14 -7.91 -18.61
CA ASP A 111 -0.34 -6.49 -18.87
C ASP A 111 -1.21 -6.26 -20.12
N GLN A 112 -0.95 -7.00 -21.20
CA GLN A 112 -1.57 -6.80 -22.52
C GLN A 112 -3.04 -7.27 -22.65
N ASN A 113 -3.72 -7.60 -21.55
CA ASN A 113 -5.06 -8.22 -21.52
C ASN A 113 -5.17 -9.52 -22.36
N GLY A 114 -4.04 -10.14 -22.71
CA GLY A 114 -3.99 -11.38 -23.45
C GLY A 114 -4.05 -12.60 -22.53
N GLU A 115 -4.29 -13.77 -23.12
CA GLU A 115 -4.12 -15.04 -22.41
C GLU A 115 -2.65 -15.25 -22.03
N LEU A 116 -2.40 -15.76 -20.82
CA LEU A 116 -1.06 -16.15 -20.41
C LEU A 116 -0.59 -17.30 -21.30
N LYS A 117 0.52 -17.10 -22.01
CA LYS A 117 1.07 -18.13 -22.88
C LYS A 117 1.63 -19.29 -22.06
N GLU A 118 1.49 -20.52 -22.55
CA GLU A 118 2.00 -21.75 -21.94
C GLU A 118 3.54 -21.87 -22.03
N ARG A 119 4.27 -20.85 -21.56
CA ARG A 119 5.74 -20.84 -21.43
C ARG A 119 6.22 -20.91 -19.98
N PHE A 120 5.29 -20.79 -19.05
CA PHE A 120 5.55 -20.64 -17.63
C PHE A 120 4.62 -21.55 -16.84
N PRO A 121 5.14 -22.39 -15.92
CA PRO A 121 4.29 -23.27 -15.12
C PRO A 121 3.31 -22.49 -14.26
N ALA A 122 2.00 -22.68 -14.51
CA ALA A 122 0.95 -21.94 -13.82
C ALA A 122 1.07 -22.00 -12.28
N LYS A 123 1.52 -23.13 -11.72
CA LYS A 123 1.76 -23.29 -10.28
C LYS A 123 2.72 -22.24 -9.68
N TYR A 124 3.69 -21.75 -10.45
CA TYR A 124 4.65 -20.76 -9.96
C TYR A 124 4.11 -19.33 -9.99
N LEU A 125 2.93 -19.10 -10.58
CA LEU A 125 2.28 -17.79 -10.54
C LEU A 125 1.87 -17.41 -9.11
N GLU A 126 1.72 -18.38 -8.19
CA GLU A 126 1.45 -18.15 -6.77
C GLU A 126 2.50 -17.25 -6.09
N TYR A 127 3.72 -17.19 -6.62
CA TYR A 127 4.78 -16.30 -6.12
C TYR A 127 4.41 -14.82 -6.24
N PHE A 128 3.61 -14.44 -7.25
CA PHE A 128 3.07 -13.08 -7.41
C PHE A 128 1.99 -12.75 -6.38
N ASN A 129 1.52 -13.72 -5.60
CA ASN A 129 0.69 -13.41 -4.44
C ASN A 129 1.53 -12.71 -3.37
N LYS A 130 2.83 -12.99 -3.32
CA LYS A 130 3.76 -12.37 -2.38
C LYS A 130 4.55 -11.21 -2.99
N ILE A 131 5.09 -11.38 -4.21
CA ILE A 131 5.84 -10.33 -4.93
C ILE A 131 4.91 -9.16 -5.24
N GLY A 132 5.25 -7.96 -4.80
CA GLY A 132 4.49 -6.75 -5.09
C GLY A 132 3.16 -6.67 -4.33
N LYS A 133 2.96 -7.49 -3.28
CA LYS A 133 1.77 -7.42 -2.41
C LYS A 133 1.65 -6.06 -1.69
N ARG A 134 2.77 -5.33 -1.52
CA ARG A 134 2.86 -4.02 -0.86
C ARG A 134 2.92 -2.83 -1.82
N LEU A 135 2.69 -3.04 -3.11
CA LEU A 135 2.59 -1.93 -4.07
C LEU A 135 1.32 -1.13 -3.79
N ARG A 136 1.42 0.20 -3.79
CA ARG A 136 0.28 1.12 -3.78
C ARG A 136 -0.32 1.25 -5.19
N ASP A 137 -1.47 1.91 -5.30
CA ASP A 137 -2.23 1.97 -6.56
C ASP A 137 -1.49 2.76 -7.64
N ASP A 138 -0.67 3.74 -7.24
CA ASP A 138 0.20 4.55 -8.09
C ASP A 138 1.60 3.93 -8.30
N GLU A 139 1.84 2.73 -7.75
CA GLU A 139 3.16 2.11 -7.75
C GLU A 139 3.31 0.95 -8.72
N SER A 140 4.55 0.76 -9.19
CA SER A 140 4.89 -0.33 -10.09
C SER A 140 6.36 -0.74 -10.00
N ILE A 141 6.65 -1.96 -10.46
CA ILE A 141 8.01 -2.48 -10.61
C ILE A 141 8.23 -2.82 -12.08
N THR A 142 9.06 -2.04 -12.78
CA THR A 142 9.47 -2.36 -14.15
C THR A 142 10.73 -3.21 -14.13
N PHE A 143 10.60 -4.46 -14.56
CA PHE A 143 11.70 -5.39 -14.71
C PHE A 143 12.45 -5.14 -16.03
N GLN A 144 13.70 -4.70 -15.90
CA GLN A 144 14.63 -4.51 -17.00
C GLN A 144 15.75 -5.53 -16.91
N SER A 145 16.30 -5.94 -18.06
CA SER A 145 17.47 -6.80 -18.13
C SER A 145 18.48 -6.20 -19.11
N PRO A 146 19.80 -6.29 -18.82
CA PRO A 146 20.84 -5.81 -19.73
C PRO A 146 20.78 -6.44 -21.14
N ASN A 147 20.28 -7.67 -21.24
CA ASN A 147 20.35 -8.50 -22.45
C ASN A 147 19.00 -8.65 -23.18
N LEU A 148 17.94 -8.01 -22.67
CA LEU A 148 16.59 -8.11 -23.25
C LEU A 148 16.09 -6.73 -23.64
N GLN A 149 15.58 -6.60 -24.87
CA GLN A 149 14.88 -5.38 -25.28
C GLN A 149 13.49 -5.26 -24.67
N SER A 150 12.85 -6.38 -24.33
CA SER A 150 11.55 -6.40 -23.69
C SER A 150 11.66 -6.09 -22.20
N THR A 151 10.91 -5.08 -21.74
CA THR A 151 10.68 -4.81 -20.32
C THR A 151 9.27 -5.28 -19.94
N ALA A 152 9.02 -5.48 -18.65
CA ALA A 152 7.68 -5.77 -18.15
C ALA A 152 7.42 -5.00 -16.86
N THR A 153 6.25 -4.42 -16.74
CA THR A 153 5.86 -3.63 -15.57
C THR A 153 4.85 -4.41 -14.75
N LEU A 154 5.18 -4.71 -13.49
CA LEU A 154 4.26 -5.30 -12.53
C LEU A 154 3.50 -4.17 -11.81
N THR A 155 2.17 -4.24 -11.84
CA THR A 155 1.25 -3.33 -11.14
C THR A 155 0.32 -4.17 -10.26
N LYS A 156 -0.41 -3.56 -9.32
CA LYS A 156 -1.49 -4.25 -8.59
C LYS A 156 -2.48 -4.95 -9.53
N LEU A 157 -2.85 -4.30 -10.63
CA LEU A 157 -3.84 -4.80 -11.58
C LEU A 157 -3.39 -6.07 -12.32
N ASN A 158 -2.22 -6.04 -12.96
CA ASN A 158 -1.74 -7.21 -13.70
C ASN A 158 -1.24 -8.32 -12.78
N ARG A 159 -0.76 -7.99 -11.56
CA ARG A 159 -0.45 -8.96 -10.51
C ARG A 159 -1.68 -9.77 -10.11
N LYS A 160 -2.84 -9.14 -9.93
CA LYS A 160 -4.10 -9.84 -9.65
C LYS A 160 -4.41 -10.90 -10.71
N LYS A 161 -4.24 -10.57 -11.99
CA LYS A 161 -4.44 -11.53 -13.10
C LYS A 161 -3.47 -12.71 -13.03
N LEU A 162 -2.19 -12.47 -12.74
CA LEU A 162 -1.20 -13.53 -12.58
C LEU A 162 -1.59 -14.50 -11.47
N VAL A 163 -1.99 -13.98 -10.30
CA VAL A 163 -2.35 -14.81 -9.15
C VAL A 163 -3.62 -15.61 -9.43
N LEU A 164 -4.65 -15.00 -10.00
CA LEU A 164 -5.92 -15.67 -10.31
C LEU A 164 -5.84 -16.66 -11.48
N ALA A 165 -4.76 -16.62 -12.27
CA ALA A 165 -4.51 -17.63 -13.28
C ALA A 165 -3.93 -18.94 -12.72
N VAL A 166 -3.59 -18.99 -11.42
CA VAL A 166 -3.24 -20.25 -10.75
C VAL A 166 -4.50 -21.11 -10.64
N PRO A 167 -4.48 -22.39 -11.09
CA PRO A 167 -5.62 -23.29 -10.94
C PRO A 167 -6.07 -23.40 -9.48
N GLY A 168 -7.33 -23.03 -9.20
CA GLY A 168 -7.93 -23.08 -7.87
C GLY A 168 -7.65 -21.87 -6.98
N ALA A 169 -6.92 -20.85 -7.45
CA ALA A 169 -6.80 -19.60 -6.72
C ALA A 169 -8.10 -18.80 -6.81
N THR A 170 -8.60 -18.35 -5.65
CA THR A 170 -9.84 -17.56 -5.52
C THR A 170 -9.62 -16.20 -4.89
N SER A 171 -8.38 -15.92 -4.47
CA SER A 171 -8.04 -14.72 -3.70
C SER A 171 -6.62 -14.23 -3.98
N VAL A 172 -6.40 -12.94 -3.76
CA VAL A 172 -5.12 -12.25 -3.91
C VAL A 172 -4.81 -11.45 -2.65
N SER A 173 -3.58 -11.56 -2.13
CA SER A 173 -3.13 -10.74 -1.00
C SER A 173 -2.68 -9.37 -1.45
N ALA A 174 -3.08 -8.33 -0.73
CA ALA A 174 -2.58 -6.96 -0.90
C ALA A 174 -2.50 -6.24 0.45
N GLU A 175 -1.54 -5.34 0.61
CA GLU A 175 -1.48 -4.44 1.75
C GLU A 175 -2.76 -3.59 1.80
N THR A 176 -3.36 -3.51 2.98
CA THR A 176 -4.62 -2.80 3.20
C THR A 176 -4.65 -2.14 4.56
N THR A 177 -5.50 -1.13 4.68
CA THR A 177 -5.79 -0.43 5.92
C THR A 177 -7.29 -0.33 6.08
N VAL A 178 -7.81 -0.67 7.26
CA VAL A 178 -9.23 -0.54 7.59
C VAL A 178 -9.42 0.12 8.94
N ARG A 179 -10.51 0.86 9.10
CA ARG A 179 -10.89 1.50 10.36
C ARG A 179 -12.26 1.03 10.81
N GLY A 180 -12.46 0.96 12.11
CA GLY A 180 -13.74 0.54 12.66
C GLY A 180 -13.65 0.04 14.09
N LYS A 181 -14.69 -0.70 14.50
CA LYS A 181 -14.88 -1.19 15.87
C LYS A 181 -14.69 -2.69 15.96
N ILE A 182 -14.04 -3.17 17.02
CA ILE A 182 -13.87 -4.60 17.26
C ILE A 182 -15.13 -5.16 17.92
N SER A 183 -15.86 -6.00 17.21
CA SER A 183 -17.16 -6.55 17.62
C SER A 183 -17.12 -7.98 18.16
N ALA A 184 -16.04 -8.70 17.89
CA ALA A 184 -15.82 -10.05 18.40
C ALA A 184 -14.32 -10.30 18.58
N PHE A 185 -13.97 -11.07 19.61
CA PHE A 185 -12.61 -11.46 19.95
C PHE A 185 -12.57 -12.92 20.41
N ASP A 186 -11.89 -13.78 19.67
CA ASP A 186 -11.61 -15.18 20.04
C ASP A 186 -10.12 -15.36 20.32
N LYS A 187 -9.78 -15.53 21.60
CA LYS A 187 -8.39 -15.73 22.06
C LYS A 187 -7.82 -17.10 21.68
N ALA A 188 -8.65 -18.13 21.59
CA ALA A 188 -8.20 -19.48 21.31
C ALA A 188 -7.84 -19.62 19.82
N GLU A 189 -8.71 -19.10 18.96
CA GLU A 189 -8.52 -19.13 17.50
C GLU A 189 -7.65 -17.98 16.98
N LYS A 190 -7.26 -17.02 17.84
CA LYS A 190 -6.56 -15.78 17.48
C LYS A 190 -7.26 -15.02 16.36
N LYS A 191 -8.59 -14.89 16.48
CA LYS A 191 -9.45 -14.24 15.48
C LYS A 191 -10.25 -13.10 16.08
N CYS A 192 -10.34 -12.01 15.34
CA CYS A 192 -11.16 -10.85 15.67
C CYS A 192 -12.14 -10.56 14.53
N THR A 193 -13.17 -9.77 14.82
CA THR A 193 -14.03 -9.20 13.78
C THR A 193 -14.12 -7.70 13.96
N ILE A 194 -13.70 -6.96 12.93
CA ILE A 194 -13.90 -5.52 12.84
C ILE A 194 -15.18 -5.20 12.07
N ILE A 195 -15.91 -4.18 12.52
CA ILE A 195 -17.03 -3.57 11.81
C ILE A 195 -16.59 -2.18 11.35
N THR A 196 -16.51 -2.00 10.04
CA THR A 196 -16.15 -0.72 9.40
C THR A 196 -17.32 0.27 9.40
N ASN A 197 -17.05 1.53 9.02
CA ASN A 197 -18.06 2.60 9.00
C ASN A 197 -19.21 2.31 8.00
N ASP A 198 -18.92 1.62 6.90
CA ASP A 198 -19.90 1.09 5.93
C ASP A 198 -20.58 -0.23 6.38
N LYS A 199 -20.39 -0.60 7.65
CA LYS A 199 -21.01 -1.76 8.32
C LYS A 199 -20.55 -3.13 7.78
N LEU A 200 -19.45 -3.18 7.02
CA LEU A 200 -18.85 -4.46 6.64
C LEU A 200 -18.22 -5.13 7.85
N LYS A 201 -18.42 -6.43 7.97
CA LYS A 201 -17.76 -7.28 8.98
C LYS A 201 -16.59 -7.99 8.33
N ILE A 202 -15.39 -7.74 8.84
CA ILE A 202 -14.15 -8.29 8.28
C ILE A 202 -13.46 -9.11 9.37
N ALA A 203 -13.05 -10.33 9.01
CA ALA A 203 -12.29 -11.20 9.90
C ALA A 203 -10.83 -10.73 9.97
N LEU A 204 -10.26 -10.73 11.18
CA LEU A 204 -8.87 -10.39 11.44
C LEU A 204 -8.15 -11.61 12.02
N ASN A 205 -7.02 -11.98 11.43
CA ASN A 205 -6.09 -12.95 12.00
C ASN A 205 -5.07 -12.18 12.85
N ILE A 206 -5.02 -12.49 14.14
CA ILE A 206 -4.33 -11.69 15.14
C ILE A 206 -2.95 -12.29 15.42
N ASP A 207 -1.92 -11.44 15.42
CA ASP A 207 -0.61 -11.78 15.97
C ASP A 207 -0.56 -11.56 17.48
N SER A 208 0.51 -12.01 18.14
CA SER A 208 0.62 -11.83 19.59
C SER A 208 0.77 -10.37 20.02
N GLU A 209 1.37 -9.54 19.16
CA GLU A 209 1.71 -8.14 19.48
C GLU A 209 0.47 -7.25 19.50
N SER A 210 -0.48 -7.46 18.58
CA SER A 210 -1.70 -6.66 18.44
C SER A 210 -2.81 -7.04 19.42
N SER A 211 -2.69 -8.21 20.08
CA SER A 211 -3.77 -8.78 20.89
C SER A 211 -4.23 -7.87 22.03
N GLN A 212 -3.32 -7.12 22.67
CA GLN A 212 -3.66 -6.26 23.80
C GLN A 212 -4.49 -5.05 23.35
N THR A 213 -4.02 -4.34 22.32
CA THR A 213 -4.70 -3.18 21.75
C THR A 213 -6.08 -3.54 21.20
N LEU A 214 -6.20 -4.69 20.53
CA LEU A 214 -7.49 -5.19 20.02
C LEU A 214 -8.46 -5.55 21.16
N LEU A 215 -7.97 -6.07 22.28
CA LEU A 215 -8.80 -6.36 23.45
C LEU A 215 -9.28 -5.07 24.13
N GLU A 216 -8.43 -4.04 24.22
CA GLU A 216 -8.83 -2.71 24.68
C GLU A 216 -9.95 -2.14 23.79
N ALA A 217 -9.76 -2.18 22.48
CA ALA A 217 -10.74 -1.70 21.50
C ALA A 217 -12.07 -2.47 21.61
N PHE A 218 -12.03 -3.79 21.79
CA PHE A 218 -13.21 -4.62 22.01
C PHE A 218 -13.97 -4.20 23.28
N ASN A 219 -13.27 -4.02 24.40
CA ASN A 219 -13.89 -3.58 25.65
C ASN A 219 -14.49 -2.16 25.54
N GLY A 220 -13.94 -1.32 24.66
CA GLY A 220 -14.41 0.03 24.39
C GLY A 220 -15.52 0.14 23.34
N PHE A 221 -16.06 -0.98 22.83
CA PHE A 221 -17.02 -0.99 21.72
C PHE A 221 -18.24 -0.06 21.93
N GLU A 222 -18.85 -0.12 23.13
CA GLU A 222 -20.02 0.70 23.49
C GLU A 222 -19.68 2.19 23.62
N ASN A 223 -18.44 2.52 23.95
CA ASN A 223 -17.94 3.90 24.01
C ASN A 223 -17.44 4.41 22.65
N ASN A 224 -17.83 3.74 21.56
CA ASN A 224 -17.41 4.05 20.19
C ASN A 224 -15.88 4.06 20.00
N ARG A 225 -15.14 3.23 20.75
CA ARG A 225 -13.69 3.09 20.58
C ARG A 225 -13.40 2.43 19.23
N LYS A 226 -12.66 3.13 18.38
CA LYS A 226 -12.25 2.65 17.05
C LYS A 226 -10.75 2.35 16.99
N VAL A 227 -10.38 1.52 16.03
CA VAL A 227 -8.99 1.21 15.69
C VAL A 227 -8.77 1.36 14.20
N GLU A 228 -7.53 1.70 13.84
CA GLU A 228 -6.97 1.44 12.52
C GLU A 228 -6.21 0.11 12.56
N ILE A 229 -6.47 -0.73 11.56
CA ILE A 229 -5.77 -1.98 11.31
C ILE A 229 -4.97 -1.82 10.02
N LYS A 230 -3.67 -2.09 10.09
CA LYS A 230 -2.81 -2.26 8.91
C LYS A 230 -2.35 -3.70 8.81
N GLY A 231 -2.30 -4.23 7.59
CA GLY A 231 -1.79 -5.56 7.35
C GLY A 231 -2.04 -6.05 5.93
N ILE A 232 -2.03 -7.37 5.77
CA ILE A 232 -2.22 -8.02 4.46
C ILE A 232 -3.65 -8.53 4.35
N GLY A 233 -4.44 -7.89 3.48
CA GLY A 233 -5.80 -8.30 3.17
C GLY A 233 -5.83 -9.39 2.10
N LEU A 234 -6.72 -10.38 2.26
CA LEU A 234 -7.08 -11.32 1.21
C LEU A 234 -8.34 -10.84 0.49
N PHE A 235 -8.20 -10.56 -0.80
CA PHE A 235 -9.27 -10.06 -1.66
C PHE A 235 -9.71 -11.16 -2.61
N ASN A 236 -11.01 -11.39 -2.74
CA ASN A 236 -11.52 -12.35 -3.71
C ASN A 236 -11.48 -11.80 -5.14
N GLU A 237 -11.94 -12.60 -6.10
CA GLU A 237 -11.99 -12.22 -7.52
C GLU A 237 -12.77 -10.91 -7.79
N GLN A 238 -13.76 -10.59 -6.96
CA GLN A 238 -14.59 -9.38 -7.05
C GLN A 238 -14.04 -8.19 -6.22
N ASP A 239 -12.77 -8.24 -5.80
CA ASP A 239 -12.13 -7.21 -4.97
C ASP A 239 -12.77 -7.01 -3.59
N LYS A 240 -13.54 -8.01 -3.13
CA LYS A 240 -14.09 -7.99 -1.78
C LYS A 240 -13.03 -8.51 -0.80
N LEU A 241 -12.76 -7.72 0.23
CA LEU A 241 -11.89 -8.09 1.34
C LEU A 241 -12.56 -9.17 2.21
N GLU A 242 -11.91 -10.33 2.33
CA GLU A 242 -12.40 -11.49 3.08
C GLU A 242 -11.84 -11.52 4.51
N CYS A 243 -10.53 -11.33 4.65
CA CYS A 243 -9.87 -11.24 5.94
C CYS A 243 -8.57 -10.42 5.86
N ILE A 244 -8.04 -10.03 7.01
CA ILE A 244 -6.75 -9.35 7.12
C ILE A 244 -5.84 -10.12 8.10
N ASP A 245 -4.62 -10.41 7.67
CA ASP A 245 -3.52 -10.75 8.57
C ASP A 245 -2.97 -9.45 9.16
N VAL A 246 -3.17 -9.27 10.47
CA VAL A 246 -2.85 -8.02 11.17
C VAL A 246 -1.34 -7.87 11.35
N GLU A 247 -0.80 -6.71 10.97
CA GLU A 247 0.61 -6.34 11.17
C GLU A 247 0.77 -5.17 12.15
N ALA A 248 -0.22 -4.26 12.20
CA ALA A 248 -0.22 -3.18 13.17
C ALA A 248 -1.66 -2.76 13.53
N VAL A 249 -1.84 -2.32 14.78
CA VAL A 249 -3.11 -1.81 15.31
C VAL A 249 -2.88 -0.52 16.07
N THR A 250 -3.64 0.51 15.72
CA THR A 250 -3.60 1.82 16.37
C THR A 250 -4.99 2.16 16.91
N LEU A 251 -5.08 2.52 18.18
CA LEU A 251 -6.32 3.09 18.74
C LEU A 251 -6.51 4.49 18.18
N LEU A 252 -7.71 4.77 17.68
CA LEU A 252 -8.01 6.06 17.07
C LEU A 252 -8.39 7.09 18.12
N ASP A 253 -7.96 8.32 17.87
CA ASP A 253 -8.51 9.50 18.53
C ASP A 253 -9.98 9.68 18.10
N PRO A 254 -10.90 10.11 18.98
CA PRO A 254 -12.27 10.42 18.60
C PRO A 254 -12.40 11.45 17.46
N LEU A 255 -11.39 12.29 17.25
CA LEU A 255 -11.30 13.27 16.18
C LEU A 255 -10.37 12.82 15.03
N ASP A 256 -10.09 11.52 14.90
CA ASP A 256 -9.31 11.00 13.76
C ASP A 256 -9.97 11.41 12.44
N VAL A 257 -9.30 12.32 11.72
CA VAL A 257 -9.82 12.91 10.49
C VAL A 257 -10.06 11.85 9.41
N PRO A 258 -9.11 10.94 9.12
CA PRO A 258 -9.34 9.87 8.15
C PRO A 258 -10.56 8.98 8.45
N ASP A 259 -10.77 8.57 9.70
CA ASP A 259 -11.97 7.82 10.09
C ASP A 259 -13.25 8.63 9.88
N ARG A 260 -13.23 9.92 10.23
CA ARG A 260 -14.38 10.80 10.03
C ARG A 260 -14.69 11.02 8.55
N LEU A 261 -13.67 11.12 7.70
CA LEU A 261 -13.82 11.22 6.25
C LEU A 261 -14.39 9.93 5.62
N ASP A 262 -14.01 8.75 6.13
CA ASP A 262 -14.59 7.47 5.69
C ASP A 262 -16.12 7.43 5.91
N GLU A 263 -16.62 8.04 6.99
CA GLU A 263 -18.06 8.11 7.26
C GLU A 263 -18.82 8.90 6.18
N PHE A 264 -18.18 9.90 5.56
CA PHE A 264 -18.81 10.77 4.55
C PHE A 264 -19.14 10.00 3.26
N LEU A 265 -18.43 8.91 2.98
CA LEU A 265 -18.71 8.02 1.85
C LEU A 265 -20.06 7.30 1.97
N GLY A 266 -20.66 7.29 3.16
CA GLY A 266 -22.01 6.76 3.39
C GLY A 266 -23.13 7.74 3.04
N PHE A 267 -22.84 9.02 2.80
CA PHE A 267 -23.86 10.01 2.46
C PHE A 267 -24.35 9.83 1.03
N GLN A 268 -25.67 9.84 0.90
CA GLN A 268 -26.37 9.78 -0.39
C GLN A 268 -26.87 11.18 -0.76
N LYS A 269 -27.10 11.41 -2.06
CA LYS A 269 -27.72 12.65 -2.52
C LYS A 269 -29.02 12.95 -1.75
N GLY A 270 -29.18 14.18 -1.26
CA GLY A 270 -30.33 14.60 -0.46
C GLY A 270 -30.19 14.42 1.06
N TRP A 271 -28.98 14.10 1.56
CA TRP A 271 -28.75 13.81 2.99
C TRP A 271 -28.98 14.99 3.95
N PHE A 272 -29.04 16.22 3.43
CA PHE A 272 -29.18 17.45 4.22
C PHE A 272 -30.46 18.20 3.82
N ASP A 273 -31.58 17.96 4.52
CA ASP A 273 -32.87 18.60 4.26
C ASP A 273 -33.37 18.50 2.79
N GLY A 274 -33.01 17.43 2.09
CA GLY A 274 -33.31 17.23 0.67
C GLY A 274 -32.30 17.87 -0.29
N GLU A 275 -31.35 18.64 0.24
CA GLU A 275 -30.11 19.07 -0.40
C GLU A 275 -28.95 18.13 0.00
N GLY A 276 -27.73 18.41 -0.45
CA GLY A 276 -26.57 17.57 -0.15
C GLY A 276 -26.17 16.69 -1.33
N GLU A 277 -24.94 16.85 -1.80
CA GLU A 277 -24.33 15.96 -2.77
C GLU A 277 -23.61 14.79 -2.09
N GLU A 278 -23.49 13.67 -2.81
CA GLU A 278 -22.67 12.54 -2.39
C GLU A 278 -21.18 12.86 -2.53
N PHE A 279 -20.35 12.20 -1.71
CA PHE A 279 -18.91 12.39 -1.73
C PHE A 279 -18.22 11.49 -2.76
N ASN A 280 -17.29 12.05 -3.53
CA ASN A 280 -16.46 11.27 -4.42
C ASN A 280 -15.38 10.51 -3.63
N ARG A 281 -15.26 9.20 -3.87
CA ARG A 281 -14.31 8.33 -3.17
C ARG A 281 -12.85 8.74 -3.36
N ASN A 282 -12.46 9.14 -4.57
CA ASN A 282 -11.08 9.51 -4.88
C ASN A 282 -10.71 10.85 -4.21
N ASP A 283 -11.66 11.77 -4.14
CA ASP A 283 -11.47 13.07 -3.50
C ASP A 283 -11.33 12.93 -1.97
N ILE A 284 -12.14 12.08 -1.35
CA ILE A 284 -12.02 11.74 0.08
C ILE A 284 -10.70 11.01 0.36
N ALA A 285 -10.32 10.06 -0.49
CA ALA A 285 -9.05 9.35 -0.36
C ALA A 285 -7.86 10.33 -0.43
N TRP A 286 -7.89 11.26 -1.39
CA TRP A 286 -6.87 12.31 -1.51
C TRP A 286 -6.75 13.14 -0.22
N LEU A 287 -7.86 13.62 0.34
CA LEU A 287 -7.83 14.45 1.55
C LEU A 287 -7.34 13.64 2.76
N SER A 288 -7.80 12.40 2.92
CA SER A 288 -7.35 11.49 3.98
C SER A 288 -5.84 11.25 3.91
N ASP A 289 -5.32 10.93 2.72
CA ASP A 289 -3.90 10.64 2.52
C ASP A 289 -3.04 11.90 2.71
N SER A 290 -3.50 13.04 2.19
CA SER A 290 -2.79 14.32 2.32
C SER A 290 -2.76 14.79 3.78
N PHE A 291 -3.84 14.60 4.53
CA PHE A 291 -3.87 14.88 5.96
C PHE A 291 -2.86 14.01 6.71
N ARG A 292 -2.79 12.70 6.42
CA ARG A 292 -1.82 11.79 7.07
C ARG A 292 -0.37 12.13 6.77
N GLU A 293 -0.11 12.53 5.55
CA GLU A 293 1.24 12.78 5.09
C GLU A 293 1.78 14.12 5.58
N TYR A 294 0.94 15.16 5.57
CA TYR A 294 1.40 16.54 5.77
C TYR A 294 0.92 17.19 7.07
N PHE A 295 -0.10 16.65 7.74
CA PHE A 295 -0.62 17.21 8.98
C PHE A 295 0.07 16.58 10.21
N ASN A 296 0.59 17.42 11.11
CA ASN A 296 1.19 16.92 12.35
C ASN A 296 0.09 16.60 13.37
N THR A 297 -0.17 15.30 13.55
CA THR A 297 -1.17 14.78 14.51
C THR A 297 -0.81 14.98 15.99
N GLU A 298 0.42 15.40 16.31
CA GLU A 298 0.78 15.86 17.66
C GLU A 298 0.16 17.24 18.00
N THR A 299 -0.45 17.90 17.01
CA THR A 299 -1.21 19.14 17.21
C THR A 299 -2.70 18.88 17.37
N TYR A 300 -3.45 19.91 17.72
CA TYR A 300 -4.89 19.80 17.97
C TYR A 300 -5.64 19.34 16.71
N LEU A 301 -6.32 18.20 16.78
CA LEU A 301 -7.12 17.68 15.67
C LEU A 301 -8.41 18.51 15.49
N PRO A 302 -8.87 18.72 14.24
CA PRO A 302 -10.11 19.44 13.99
C PRO A 302 -11.34 18.58 14.24
N TYR A 303 -12.46 19.24 14.57
CA TYR A 303 -13.75 18.68 14.24
C TYR A 303 -13.94 18.70 12.72
N THR A 304 -14.38 17.58 12.15
CA THR A 304 -14.51 17.41 10.70
C THR A 304 -15.97 17.22 10.32
N PHE A 305 -16.47 18.11 9.48
CA PHE A 305 -17.87 18.17 9.06
C PHE A 305 -18.02 18.10 7.53
N PRO A 306 -19.08 17.45 7.03
CA PRO A 306 -19.44 17.50 5.61
C PRO A 306 -20.14 18.83 5.29
N THR A 307 -19.99 19.31 4.06
CA THR A 307 -20.82 20.41 3.54
C THR A 307 -21.88 19.89 2.55
N PRO A 308 -23.03 20.56 2.38
CA PRO A 308 -24.05 20.15 1.40
C PRO A 308 -23.53 20.12 -0.05
N GLN A 309 -22.45 20.83 -0.37
CA GLN A 309 -21.86 20.85 -1.71
C GLN A 309 -20.98 19.62 -2.00
N GLY A 310 -20.80 18.71 -1.04
CA GLY A 310 -19.90 17.57 -1.15
C GLY A 310 -18.43 17.94 -0.90
N ASP A 311 -18.19 19.01 -0.14
CA ASP A 311 -16.88 19.48 0.32
C ASP A 311 -16.72 19.23 1.84
N VAL A 312 -15.57 19.60 2.42
CA VAL A 312 -15.25 19.31 3.84
C VAL A 312 -14.96 20.60 4.60
N GLN A 313 -15.41 20.65 5.85
CA GLN A 313 -15.11 21.73 6.78
C GLN A 313 -14.34 21.18 7.99
N PHE A 314 -13.21 21.79 8.29
CA PHE A 314 -12.45 21.55 9.52
C PHE A 314 -12.63 22.72 10.49
N GLU A 315 -12.85 22.43 11.77
CA GLU A 315 -12.97 23.45 12.83
C GLU A 315 -12.02 23.17 13.99
N TRP A 316 -11.26 24.18 14.40
CA TRP A 316 -10.46 24.21 15.62
C TRP A 316 -11.00 25.28 16.55
N LYS A 317 -11.26 24.93 17.81
CA LYS A 317 -11.75 25.86 18.84
C LYS A 317 -10.93 25.74 20.11
N ASN A 318 -10.46 26.87 20.63
CA ASN A 318 -9.73 26.96 21.89
C ASN A 318 -9.93 28.34 22.52
N GLY A 319 -10.75 28.41 23.57
CA GLY A 319 -11.09 29.67 24.22
C GLY A 319 -11.71 30.66 23.23
N PRO A 320 -11.16 31.89 23.06
CA PRO A 320 -11.69 32.87 22.13
C PRO A 320 -11.31 32.61 20.67
N HIS A 321 -10.43 31.64 20.39
CA HIS A 321 -9.93 31.36 19.05
C HIS A 321 -10.82 30.32 18.35
N ASP A 322 -11.36 30.69 17.19
CA ASP A 322 -12.07 29.79 16.28
C ASP A 322 -11.41 29.88 14.90
N LEU A 323 -10.90 28.75 14.40
CA LEU A 323 -10.36 28.63 13.05
C LEU A 323 -11.20 27.61 12.30
N THR A 324 -11.77 28.03 11.19
CA THR A 324 -12.51 27.16 10.26
C THR A 324 -11.78 27.10 8.92
N ALA A 325 -11.63 25.90 8.37
CA ALA A 325 -11.13 25.69 7.01
C ALA A 325 -12.21 25.04 6.15
N TYR A 326 -12.67 25.73 5.12
CA TYR A 326 -13.55 25.16 4.09
C TYR A 326 -12.70 24.62 2.95
N VAL A 327 -12.59 23.30 2.86
CA VAL A 327 -11.80 22.58 1.86
C VAL A 327 -12.66 22.29 0.64
N ASN A 328 -12.27 22.83 -0.51
CA ASN A 328 -12.81 22.40 -1.79
C ASN A 328 -12.03 21.19 -2.31
N LEU A 329 -12.70 20.05 -2.39
CA LEU A 329 -12.08 18.78 -2.75
C LEU A 329 -11.63 18.72 -4.21
N LYS A 330 -12.33 19.42 -5.11
CA LYS A 330 -12.03 19.41 -6.54
C LYS A 330 -10.83 20.26 -6.90
N THR A 331 -10.76 21.49 -6.36
CA THR A 331 -9.64 22.40 -6.59
C THR A 331 -8.47 22.14 -5.66
N LYS A 332 -8.67 21.31 -4.63
CA LYS A 332 -7.67 20.99 -3.60
C LYS A 332 -7.18 22.22 -2.84
N THR A 333 -8.04 23.22 -2.70
CA THR A 333 -7.76 24.47 -1.99
C THR A 333 -8.63 24.57 -0.75
N ALA A 334 -8.20 25.35 0.25
CA ALA A 334 -9.06 25.69 1.37
C ALA A 334 -9.15 27.20 1.58
N GLN A 335 -10.32 27.66 2.02
CA GLN A 335 -10.49 29.00 2.55
C GLN A 335 -10.53 28.93 4.07
N LEU A 336 -9.56 29.59 4.70
CA LEU A 336 -9.46 29.72 6.14
C LEU A 336 -10.23 30.96 6.61
N TYR A 337 -10.94 30.82 7.72
CA TYR A 337 -11.55 31.91 8.46
C TYR A 337 -11.17 31.76 9.92
N TYR A 338 -10.47 32.76 10.45
CA TYR A 338 -10.18 32.85 11.86
C TYR A 338 -11.00 33.98 12.47
N ASN A 339 -11.63 33.68 13.60
CA ASN A 339 -12.37 34.65 14.39
C ASN A 339 -11.84 34.66 15.83
N ASN A 340 -11.75 35.85 16.41
CA ASN A 340 -11.53 36.02 17.85
C ASN A 340 -12.81 36.50 18.52
N MET A 341 -13.40 35.65 19.37
CA MET A 341 -14.69 35.93 20.02
C MET A 341 -14.68 37.16 20.95
N HIS A 342 -13.52 37.73 21.25
CA HIS A 342 -13.38 38.91 22.11
C HIS A 342 -12.98 40.18 21.34
N ASP A 343 -12.42 40.06 20.14
CA ASP A 343 -11.89 41.19 19.38
C ASP A 343 -11.93 40.92 17.87
N ASP A 344 -13.03 41.31 17.23
CA ASP A 344 -13.26 41.18 15.79
C ASP A 344 -12.17 41.87 14.94
N ALA A 345 -11.38 42.80 15.49
CA ALA A 345 -10.26 43.41 14.77
C ALA A 345 -9.11 42.42 14.49
N LEU A 346 -9.13 41.26 15.15
CA LEU A 346 -8.18 40.16 14.94
C LEU A 346 -8.68 39.14 13.92
N ASP A 347 -9.90 39.27 13.41
CA ASP A 347 -10.47 38.34 12.44
C ASP A 347 -9.74 38.45 11.09
N TRP A 348 -9.56 37.31 10.43
CA TRP A 348 -8.95 37.27 9.10
C TRP A 348 -9.41 36.06 8.31
N ASP A 349 -9.33 36.18 6.99
CA ASP A 349 -9.54 35.08 6.07
C ASP A 349 -8.37 34.96 5.07
N ARG A 350 -8.11 33.74 4.62
CA ARG A 350 -7.02 33.46 3.66
C ARG A 350 -7.28 32.18 2.88
N GLY A 351 -7.02 32.21 1.57
CA GLY A 351 -6.97 31.01 0.73
C GLY A 351 -5.60 30.32 0.79
N ILE A 352 -5.61 28.99 0.83
CA ILE A 352 -4.40 28.14 0.78
C ILE A 352 -4.56 26.99 -0.23
N ASP A 353 -3.45 26.49 -0.75
CA ASP A 353 -3.40 25.36 -1.69
C ASP A 353 -3.01 24.06 -0.98
N LEU A 354 -4.02 23.27 -0.59
CA LEU A 354 -3.85 21.95 0.03
C LEU A 354 -3.41 20.88 -0.99
N GLY A 355 -3.30 21.20 -2.28
CA GLY A 355 -2.65 20.36 -3.28
C GLY A 355 -1.13 20.28 -3.12
N SER A 356 -0.55 21.11 -2.25
CA SER A 356 0.89 21.21 -2.01
C SER A 356 1.26 21.05 -0.54
N GLU A 357 2.46 20.51 -0.27
CA GLU A 357 3.02 20.42 1.10
C GLU A 357 3.11 21.81 1.77
N ASP A 358 3.44 22.86 1.01
CA ASP A 358 3.54 24.22 1.53
C ASP A 358 2.19 24.73 2.09
N GLY A 359 1.08 24.46 1.39
CA GLY A 359 -0.25 24.85 1.88
C GLY A 359 -0.65 24.15 3.17
N TRP A 360 -0.30 22.86 3.32
CA TRP A 360 -0.46 22.14 4.59
C TRP A 360 0.42 22.73 5.69
N GLY A 361 1.68 23.09 5.37
CA GLY A 361 2.58 23.78 6.30
C GLY A 361 2.05 25.15 6.75
N GLN A 362 1.40 25.90 5.85
CA GLN A 362 0.73 27.16 6.19
C GLN A 362 -0.43 26.93 7.15
N LEU A 363 -1.29 25.94 6.89
CA LEU A 363 -2.39 25.57 7.79
C LEU A 363 -1.85 25.20 9.19
N GLN A 364 -0.85 24.33 9.24
CA GLN A 364 -0.22 23.90 10.49
C GLN A 364 0.33 25.09 11.29
N LYS A 365 0.95 26.05 10.61
CA LYS A 365 1.50 27.25 11.25
C LYS A 365 0.42 28.10 11.91
N GLU A 366 -0.72 28.29 11.26
CA GLU A 366 -1.83 29.06 11.85
C GLU A 366 -2.46 28.30 13.03
N ILE A 367 -2.58 26.97 12.94
CA ILE A 367 -3.06 26.14 14.07
C ILE A 367 -2.10 26.28 15.26
N THR A 368 -0.80 26.05 15.06
CA THR A 368 0.20 26.16 16.13
C THR A 368 0.23 27.58 16.74
N ARG A 369 -0.05 28.63 15.95
CA ARG A 369 -0.06 30.01 16.43
C ARG A 369 -1.15 30.28 17.50
N TYR A 370 -2.33 29.68 17.36
CA TYR A 370 -3.49 29.99 18.21
C TYR A 370 -3.94 28.82 19.10
N PHE A 371 -3.52 27.59 18.78
CA PHE A 371 -4.03 26.34 19.38
C PHE A 371 -2.93 25.48 20.00
N ASN A 372 -1.81 26.09 20.44
CA ASN A 372 -0.74 25.35 21.11
C ASN A 372 -1.25 24.62 22.36
N ILE A 373 -0.87 23.35 22.45
CA ILE A 373 -0.96 22.57 23.68
C ILE A 373 0.06 23.18 24.64
N LEU A 374 -0.40 23.81 25.71
CA LEU A 374 0.47 24.03 26.87
C LEU A 374 0.94 22.65 27.31
N THR A 375 2.24 22.39 27.13
CA THR A 375 2.88 21.15 27.59
C THR A 375 2.88 21.06 29.11
#